data_AF-A0A0D8HIJ0-F1
#
_entry.id   AF-A0A0D8HIJ0-F1
#
_cell.length_a   1.000
_cell.length_b   1.000
_cell.length_c   1.000
_cell.angle_alpha   90.00
_cell.angle_beta   90.00
_cell.angle_gamma   90.00
#
_symmetry.space_group_name_H-M   'P 1'
#
loop_
_entity.id
_entity.type
_entity.pdbx_description
1 polymer ?
#
loop_
_entity_poly.entity_id
_entity_poly.type
_entity_poly.pdbx_seq_one_letter_code
_entity_poly.pdbx_strand_id
1 'polypeptide(L)' 'MKLIRDAIEFLFVIAIGGMLVSASRSILSRKVKVYICSQCNRPTSRAYERCRHCNAQIVE' A
#
# COMPACT_ATOMS: atom_id res chain seq x y z
N MET A 1 -34.98 -23.05 -2.96
CA MET A 1 -33.52 -23.27 -3.06
C MET A 1 -32.77 -22.29 -3.98
N LYS A 2 -33.42 -21.52 -4.88
CA LYS A 2 -32.73 -20.50 -5.72
C LYS A 2 -32.38 -19.21 -4.96
N LEU A 3 -33.33 -18.65 -4.21
CA LEU A 3 -33.18 -17.41 -3.43
C LEU A 3 -31.93 -17.34 -2.53
N ILE A 4 -31.56 -18.45 -1.87
CA ILE A 4 -30.39 -18.48 -0.98
C ILE A 4 -29.09 -18.38 -1.80
N ARG A 5 -29.04 -19.02 -2.97
CA ARG A 5 -27.87 -18.96 -3.86
C ARG A 5 -27.69 -17.57 -4.45
N ASP A 6 -28.78 -16.96 -4.91
CA ASP A 6 -28.78 -15.58 -5.42
C ASP A 6 -28.33 -14.59 -4.33
N ALA A 7 -28.82 -14.75 -3.10
CA ALA A 7 -28.41 -13.90 -1.98
C ALA A 7 -26.92 -14.05 -1.64
N ILE A 8 -26.39 -15.27 -1.65
CA ILE A 8 -24.96 -15.53 -1.41
C ILE A 8 -24.12 -14.91 -2.53
N GLU A 9 -24.52 -15.08 -3.79
CA GLU A 9 -23.82 -14.50 -4.93
C GLU A 9 -23.75 -12.98 -4.84
N PHE A 10 -24.86 -12.33 -4.45
CA PHE A 10 -24.91 -10.89 -4.24
C PHE A 10 -23.96 -10.42 -3.13
N LEU A 11 -23.89 -11.16 -2.03
CA LEU A 11 -22.96 -10.86 -0.93
C LEU A 11 -21.50 -10.97 -1.38
N PHE A 12 -21.18 -11.98 -2.19
CA PHE A 12 -19.84 -12.12 -2.78
C PHE A 12 -19.47 -10.95 -3.68
N VAL A 13 -20.40 -10.52 -4.55
CA VAL A 13 -20.16 -9.37 -5.43
C VAL A 13 -19.90 -8.09 -4.62
N ILE A 14 -20.69 -7.84 -3.57
CA ILE A 14 -20.49 -6.68 -2.69
C ILE A 14 -19.15 -6.76 -1.96
N ALA A 15 -18.78 -7.94 -1.45
CA ALA A 15 -17.51 -8.14 -0.75
C ALA A 15 -16.30 -7.89 -1.67
N ILE A 16 -16.32 -8.45 -2.88
CA ILE A 16 -15.26 -8.28 -3.87
C ILE A 16 -15.19 -6.81 -4.31
N GLY A 17 -16.33 -6.18 -4.58
CA GLY A 17 -16.40 -4.76 -4.93
C GLY A 17 -15.82 -3.86 -3.83
N GLY A 18 -16.17 -4.13 -2.57
CA GLY A 18 -15.62 -3.41 -1.42
C GLY A 18 -14.11 -3.56 -1.27
N MET A 19 -13.58 -4.77 -1.49
CA MET A 19 -12.13 -5.01 -1.47
C MET A 19 -11.41 -4.25 -2.60
N LEU A 20 -11.95 -4.27 -3.82
CA LEU A 20 -11.39 -3.54 -4.96
C LEU A 20 -11.37 -2.03 -4.73
N VAL A 21 -12.46 -1.47 -4.20
CA VAL A 21 -12.55 -0.04 -3.87
C VAL A 21 -11.58 0.34 -2.75
N SER A 22 -11.44 -0.50 -1.72
CA SER A 22 -10.50 -0.26 -0.63
C SER A 22 -9.04 -0.32 -1.10
N ALA A 23 -8.69 -1.33 -1.89
CA ALA A 23 -7.36 -1.49 -2.47
C ALA A 23 -7.00 -0.33 -3.39
N SER A 24 -7.91 0.05 -4.30
CA SER A 24 -7.70 1.20 -5.19
C SER A 24 -7.56 2.51 -4.42
N ARG A 25 -8.37 2.77 -3.37
CA ARG A 25 -8.17 3.93 -2.49
C ARG A 25 -6.82 3.94 -1.77
N SER A 26 -6.33 2.77 -1.33
CA SER A 26 -5.02 2.66 -0.68
C SER A 26 -3.87 3.02 -1.63
N ILE A 27 -3.96 2.54 -2.89
CA ILE A 27 -3.01 2.86 -3.95
C ILE A 27 -3.07 4.36 -4.31
N LEU A 28 -4.29 4.91 -4.50
CA LEU A 28 -4.49 6.32 -4.85
C LEU A 28 -3.99 7.25 -3.76
N SER A 29 -4.10 6.84 -2.49
CA SER A 29 -3.68 7.65 -1.34
C SER A 29 -2.16 7.82 -1.23
N ARG A 30 -1.34 7.20 -2.11
CA ARG A 30 0.13 7.36 -2.15
C ARG A 30 0.79 7.30 -0.76
N LYS A 31 0.22 6.49 0.16
CA LYS A 31 0.71 6.39 1.55
C LYS A 31 2.10 5.75 1.66
N VAL A 32 2.62 5.24 0.55
CA VAL A 32 4.03 4.87 0.42
C VAL A 32 4.84 6.16 0.36
N LYS A 33 5.14 6.74 1.53
CA LYS A 33 6.13 7.81 1.66
C LYS A 33 7.49 7.22 1.26
N VAL A 34 7.91 7.51 0.04
CA VAL A 34 9.26 7.20 -0.43
C VAL A 34 10.19 8.20 0.27
N TYR A 35 11.03 7.70 1.17
CA TYR A 35 12.03 8.52 1.84
C TYR A 35 13.26 8.60 0.93
N ILE A 36 13.79 9.80 0.71
CA ILE A 36 14.91 10.04 -0.21
C ILE A 36 16.12 10.45 0.63
N CYS A 37 17.27 9.82 0.39
CA CYS A 37 18.50 10.19 1.06
C CYS A 37 19.01 11.55 0.56
N SER A 38 19.25 12.51 1.46
CA SER A 38 19.75 13.85 1.12
C SER A 38 21.14 13.86 0.47
N GLN A 39 21.95 12.80 0.68
CA GLN A 39 23.32 12.71 0.18
C GLN A 39 23.40 12.15 -1.25
N CYS A 40 22.66 11.08 -1.55
CA CYS A 40 22.75 10.41 -2.85
C CYS A 40 21.48 10.55 -3.71
N ASN A 41 20.45 11.21 -3.18
CA ASN A 41 19.15 11.44 -3.82
C ASN A 41 18.44 10.16 -4.32
N ARG A 42 18.76 9.02 -3.70
CA ARG A 42 18.14 7.72 -4.00
C ARG A 42 17.05 7.37 -2.99
N PRO A 43 16.02 6.62 -3.40
CA PRO A 43 15.02 6.11 -2.48
C PRO A 43 15.66 5.17 -1.46
N THR A 44 15.37 5.41 -0.18
CA THR A 44 15.84 4.59 0.96
C THR A 44 14.68 4.36 1.91
N SER A 45 14.72 3.28 2.69
CA SER A 45 13.70 3.03 3.72
C SER A 45 14.03 3.81 4.99
N ARG A 46 13.01 4.36 5.66
CA ARG A 46 13.13 5.01 6.99
C ARG A 46 13.50 4.01 8.10
N ALA A 47 13.36 2.70 7.84
CA ALA A 47 13.66 1.66 8.83
C ALA A 47 15.16 1.50 9.13
N TYR A 48 16.06 2.14 8.36
CA TYR A 48 17.50 2.00 8.52
C TYR A 48 18.12 3.32 8.99
N GLU A 49 19.04 3.24 9.95
CA GLU A 49 19.82 4.41 10.43
C GLU A 49 20.81 4.93 9.37
N ARG A 50 21.12 4.11 8.36
CA ARG A 50 22.06 4.43 7.28
C ARG A 50 21.49 4.09 5.91
N CYS A 51 21.82 4.91 4.92
CA CYS A 51 21.43 4.67 3.53
C CYS A 51 22.16 3.45 2.95
N ARG A 52 21.42 2.51 2.36
CA ARG A 52 22.01 1.28 1.78
C ARG A 52 22.90 1.54 0.55
N HIS A 53 22.78 2.70 -0.09
CA HIS A 53 23.55 3.04 -1.29
C HIS A 53 24.85 3.79 -0.98
N CYS A 54 24.79 4.85 -0.20
CA CYS A 54 25.96 5.70 0.12
C CYS A 54 26.47 5.53 1.55
N ASN A 55 25.81 4.71 2.38
CA ASN A 55 26.13 4.50 3.79
C ASN A 55 26.08 5.76 4.68
N ALA A 56 25.51 6.87 4.17
CA ALA A 56 25.31 8.08 4.93
C ALA A 56 24.31 7.85 6.06
N GLN A 57 24.57 8.48 7.21
CA GLN A 57 23.66 8.45 8.35
C GLN A 57 22.41 9.26 8.00
N ILE A 58 21.25 8.60 8.06
CA ILE A 58 19.95 9.24 7.81
C ILE A 58 19.38 9.59 9.19
N VAL A 59 19.96 10.63 9.76
CA VAL A 59 19.49 11.26 11.00
C VAL A 59 18.22 12.02 10.62
N GLU A 60 17.11 11.66 11.27
CA GLU A 60 15.81 12.35 11.11
C GLU A 60 15.88 13.80 11.57
#